data_AF-A0A1Y1VA28-F1
#
_entry.id   AF-A0A1Y1VA28-F1
#
_cell.length_a   1.000
_cell.length_b   1.000
_cell.length_c   1.000
_cell.angle_alpha   90.00
_cell.angle_beta   90.00
_cell.angle_gamma   90.00
#
_symmetry.space_group_name_H-M   'P 1'
#
loop_
_entity.id
_entity.type
_entity.pdbx_description
1 polymer ?
#
loop_
_entity_poly.entity_id
_entity_poly.type
_entity_poly.pdbx_seq_one_letter_code
_entity_poly.pdbx_strand_id
1 'polypeptide(L)'
;MTISGYEEQNKIVLQKIDDIISMAQKRNQSLIMEGVHLSMKSINYLMKRHKNCIPFLIYISSEAKHSERFAIRAKYMTLEPRLNKYIRFFKNIRTIQSYLYDSADKYLIPKINNTNVDRSLAILHQTVLTTLAHLVSDDDDIMHFESSGHKNIIPILHQEFLSVLESKWSSKEMLQNIRENNNNKSSIRP
;
A
#
# COMPACT_ATOMS: atom_id res chain seq x y z
N MET A 1 19.94 -10.93 12.07
CA MET A 1 19.93 -9.84 13.08
C MET A 1 18.91 -8.74 12.74
N THR A 2 18.95 -8.11 11.55
CA THR A 2 18.06 -6.97 11.18
C THR A 2 16.57 -7.25 11.34
N ILE A 3 16.06 -8.36 10.78
CA ILE A 3 14.62 -8.69 10.86
C ILE A 3 14.17 -8.96 12.30
N SER A 4 15.00 -9.61 13.11
CA SER A 4 14.68 -9.86 14.52
C SER A 4 14.59 -8.55 15.32
N GLY A 5 15.52 -7.59 15.09
CA GLY A 5 15.43 -6.27 15.72
C GLY A 5 14.20 -5.48 15.24
N TYR A 6 13.86 -5.59 13.96
CA TYR A 6 12.63 -5.02 13.40
C TYR A 6 11.37 -5.60 14.07
N GLU A 7 11.28 -6.93 14.20
CA GLU A 7 10.14 -7.59 14.84
C GLU A 7 9.99 -7.22 16.32
N GLU A 8 11.09 -6.97 17.02
CA GLU A 8 11.03 -6.51 18.41
C GLU A 8 10.47 -5.08 18.51
N GLN A 9 10.89 -4.18 17.62
CA GLN A 9 10.31 -2.83 17.54
C GLN A 9 8.82 -2.87 17.14
N ASN A 10 8.47 -3.74 16.20
CA ASN A 10 7.10 -3.95 15.74
C ASN A 10 6.15 -4.28 16.90
N LYS A 11 6.56 -5.12 17.86
CA LYS A 11 5.74 -5.44 19.05
C LYS A 11 5.42 -4.22 19.91
N ILE A 12 6.42 -3.35 20.13
CA ILE A 12 6.28 -2.15 20.96
C ILE A 12 5.38 -1.12 20.25
N VAL A 13 5.54 -0.95 18.94
CA VAL A 13 4.76 0.00 18.13
C VAL A 13 3.31 -0.44 17.99
N LEU A 14 3.07 -1.75 17.82
CA LEU A 14 1.73 -2.31 17.61
C LEU A 14 0.72 -1.86 18.66
N GLN A 15 1.07 -1.96 19.95
CA GLN A 15 0.16 -1.60 21.05
C GLN A 15 -0.24 -0.13 20.98
N LYS A 16 0.72 0.76 20.72
CA LYS A 16 0.46 2.20 20.62
C LYS A 16 -0.41 2.55 19.41
N ILE A 17 -0.21 1.87 18.28
CA ILE A 17 -1.01 2.08 17.08
C ILE A 17 -2.46 1.62 17.29
N ASP A 18 -2.68 0.47 17.93
CA ASP A 18 -4.01 -0.02 18.31
C ASP A 18 -4.76 1.02 19.17
N ASP A 19 -4.10 1.57 20.19
CA ASP A 19 -4.68 2.61 21.04
C ASP A 19 -5.05 3.88 20.26
N ILE A 20 -4.18 4.32 19.34
CA ILE A 20 -4.41 5.49 18.50
C ILE A 20 -5.61 5.27 17.57
N ILE A 21 -5.70 4.10 16.91
CA ILE A 21 -6.85 3.76 16.05
C ILE A 21 -8.13 3.74 16.90
N SER A 22 -8.10 3.07 18.05
CA SER A 22 -9.24 2.99 18.97
C SER A 22 -9.74 4.37 19.40
N MET A 23 -8.81 5.28 19.71
CA MET A 23 -9.15 6.66 20.09
C MET A 23 -9.75 7.44 18.93
N ALA A 24 -9.19 7.33 17.72
CA ALA A 24 -9.72 8.00 16.53
C ALA A 24 -11.13 7.50 16.20
N GLN A 25 -11.38 6.18 16.28
CA GLN A 25 -12.69 5.58 16.10
C GLN A 25 -13.71 6.09 17.12
N LYS A 26 -13.35 6.14 18.41
CA LYS A 26 -14.21 6.70 19.48
C LYS A 26 -14.59 8.17 19.23
N ARG A 27 -13.74 8.93 18.55
CA ARG A 27 -13.97 10.34 18.23
C ARG A 27 -14.60 10.55 16.86
N ASN A 28 -14.90 9.48 16.13
CA ASN A 28 -15.36 9.52 14.75
C ASN A 28 -14.46 10.37 13.83
N GLN A 29 -13.14 10.21 13.98
CA GLN A 29 -12.13 10.95 13.22
C GLN A 29 -11.45 10.06 12.19
N SER A 30 -11.32 10.57 10.96
CA SER A 30 -10.48 9.94 9.94
C SER A 30 -9.00 10.06 10.33
N LEU A 31 -8.26 8.98 10.12
CA LEU A 31 -6.84 8.88 10.46
C LEU A 31 -6.05 8.30 9.28
N ILE A 32 -4.96 8.97 8.91
CA ILE A 32 -3.95 8.43 7.99
C ILE A 32 -2.68 8.19 8.81
N MET A 33 -2.11 7.00 8.69
CA MET A 33 -0.86 6.63 9.34
C MET A 33 0.19 6.22 8.31
N GLU A 34 1.34 6.87 8.36
CA GLU A 34 2.48 6.60 7.49
C GLU A 34 3.74 6.30 8.30
N GLY A 35 4.70 5.61 7.69
CA GLY A 35 5.99 5.30 8.33
C GLY A 35 5.88 4.38 9.55
N VAL A 36 4.78 3.64 9.69
CA VAL A 36 4.57 2.72 10.80
C VAL A 36 5.44 1.46 10.63
N HIS A 37 6.26 1.16 11.63
CA HIS A 37 7.16 0.01 11.64
C HIS A 37 6.41 -1.28 12.02
N LEU A 38 5.40 -1.66 11.22
CA LEU A 38 4.56 -2.82 11.47
C LEU A 38 4.82 -3.96 10.48
N SER A 39 4.87 -5.19 10.99
CA SER A 39 4.92 -6.38 10.13
C SER A 39 3.55 -6.68 9.51
N MET A 40 3.52 -7.41 8.39
CA MET A 40 2.25 -7.78 7.74
C MET A 40 1.33 -8.58 8.65
N LYS A 41 1.92 -9.37 9.57
CA LYS A 41 1.18 -10.06 10.64
C LYS A 41 0.49 -9.08 11.58
N SER A 42 1.20 -8.04 12.03
CA SER A 42 0.66 -6.98 12.89
C SER A 42 -0.44 -6.17 12.19
N ILE A 43 -0.24 -5.84 10.92
CA ILE A 43 -1.25 -5.14 10.10
C ILE A 43 -2.51 -6.00 9.98
N ASN A 44 -2.37 -7.30 9.70
CA ASN A 44 -3.49 -8.23 9.68
C ASN A 44 -4.19 -8.37 11.03
N TYR A 45 -3.47 -8.31 12.16
CA TYR A 45 -4.09 -8.24 13.48
C TYR A 45 -4.94 -6.96 13.63
N LEU A 46 -4.38 -5.80 13.28
CA LEU A 46 -5.09 -4.52 13.38
C LEU A 46 -6.33 -4.48 12.48
N MET A 47 -6.27 -5.01 11.26
CA MET A 47 -7.46 -5.07 10.37
C MET A 47 -8.58 -5.95 10.94
N LYS A 48 -8.23 -7.08 11.56
CA LYS A 48 -9.23 -7.96 12.19
C LYS A 48 -9.89 -7.31 13.40
N ARG A 49 -9.15 -6.45 14.12
CA ARG A 49 -9.64 -5.73 15.29
C ARG A 49 -10.42 -4.47 14.92
N HIS A 50 -9.95 -3.72 13.93
CA HIS A 50 -10.51 -2.45 13.47
C HIS A 50 -10.98 -2.58 12.02
N LYS A 51 -12.28 -2.82 11.84
CA LYS A 51 -12.89 -3.16 10.54
C LYS A 51 -12.72 -2.09 9.47
N ASN A 52 -12.52 -0.83 9.85
CA ASN A 52 -12.44 0.30 8.93
C ASN A 52 -10.98 0.66 8.56
N CYS A 53 -10.02 -0.21 8.87
CA CYS A 53 -8.61 -0.02 8.54
C CYS A 53 -8.30 -0.56 7.14
N ILE A 54 -7.84 0.32 6.25
CA ILE A 54 -7.44 -0.01 4.88
C ILE A 54 -5.91 0.14 4.73
N PRO A 55 -5.13 -0.95 4.80
CA PRO A 55 -3.68 -0.86 4.69
C PRO A 55 -3.16 -1.03 3.26
N PHE A 56 -1.97 -0.47 3.03
CA PHE A 56 -1.19 -0.67 1.81
C PHE A 56 0.27 -0.87 2.17
N LEU A 57 0.95 -1.78 1.47
CA LEU A 57 2.40 -1.83 1.44
C LEU A 57 2.91 -0.96 0.28
N ILE A 58 3.44 0.22 0.61
CA ILE A 58 4.10 1.09 -0.38
C ILE A 58 5.59 0.74 -0.43
N TYR A 59 6.09 0.42 -1.61
CA TYR A 59 7.50 0.04 -1.81
C TYR A 59 8.09 0.66 -3.07
N ILE A 60 9.42 0.72 -3.17
CA ILE A 60 10.12 1.08 -4.42
C ILE A 60 10.88 -0.15 -4.87
N SER A 61 10.59 -0.65 -6.08
CA SER A 61 11.28 -1.82 -6.61
C SER A 61 12.74 -1.51 -6.94
N SER A 62 12.97 -0.42 -7.67
CA SER A 62 14.30 0.03 -8.10
C SER A 62 15.14 0.51 -6.93
N GLU A 63 16.25 -0.18 -6.69
CA GLU A 63 17.19 0.17 -5.64
C GLU A 63 17.86 1.53 -5.89
N ALA A 64 18.24 1.82 -7.14
CA ALA A 64 18.84 3.10 -7.51
C ALA A 64 17.89 4.28 -7.27
N LYS A 65 16.62 4.18 -7.71
CA LYS A 65 15.63 5.23 -7.45
C LYS A 65 15.34 5.40 -5.95
N HIS A 66 15.41 4.31 -5.19
CA HIS A 66 15.21 4.36 -3.75
C HIS A 66 16.36 5.09 -3.05
N SER A 67 17.62 4.81 -3.42
CA SER A 67 18.79 5.51 -2.86
C SER A 67 18.83 6.98 -3.27
N GLU A 68 18.50 7.32 -4.53
CA GLU A 68 18.36 8.70 -5.01
C GLU A 68 17.34 9.49 -4.17
N ARG A 69 16.18 8.90 -3.86
CA ARG A 69 15.18 9.53 -3.00
C ARG A 69 15.69 9.76 -1.57
N PHE A 70 16.59 8.92 -1.06
CA PHE A 70 17.24 9.16 0.23
C PHE A 70 18.34 10.22 0.16
N ALA A 71 19.04 10.35 -0.97
CA ALA A 71 20.00 11.43 -1.19
C ALA A 71 19.27 12.77 -1.10
N ILE A 72 18.21 12.97 -1.89
CA ILE A 72 17.42 14.21 -1.94
C ILE A 72 16.88 14.62 -0.55
N ARG A 73 16.49 13.64 0.27
CA ARG A 73 15.96 13.87 1.62
C ARG A 73 17.02 14.23 2.66
N ALA A 74 18.31 13.98 2.41
CA ALA A 74 19.38 14.32 3.34
C ALA A 74 19.80 15.78 3.21
N LYS A 75 20.23 16.38 4.33
CA LYS A 75 20.66 17.78 4.42
C LYS A 75 21.69 18.18 3.35
N TYR A 76 22.53 17.24 2.91
CA TYR A 76 23.61 17.47 1.95
C TYR A 76 23.33 16.86 0.56
N MET A 77 22.11 16.42 0.28
CA MET A 77 21.73 15.80 -1.00
C MET A 77 22.70 14.70 -1.46
N THR A 78 23.24 13.93 -0.52
CA THR A 78 24.41 13.07 -0.75
C THR A 78 24.09 11.58 -0.60
N LEU A 79 24.75 10.79 -1.45
CA LEU A 79 24.84 9.34 -1.34
C LEU A 79 26.01 8.90 -0.44
N GLU A 80 26.73 9.82 0.21
CA GLU A 80 27.81 9.46 1.11
C GLU A 80 27.26 8.85 2.42
N PRO A 81 27.57 7.58 2.75
CA PRO A 81 27.06 6.91 3.95
C PRO A 81 27.40 7.62 5.26
N ARG A 82 28.53 8.34 5.33
CA ARG A 82 28.95 9.06 6.53
C ARG A 82 28.03 10.25 6.84
N LEU A 83 27.48 10.86 5.79
CA LEU A 83 26.64 12.06 5.87
C LEU A 83 25.14 11.75 5.77
N ASN A 84 24.78 10.54 5.34
CA ASN A 84 23.39 10.11 5.17
C ASN A 84 23.12 8.77 5.87
N LYS A 85 22.41 8.82 7.01
CA LYS A 85 22.05 7.64 7.80
C LYS A 85 21.24 6.61 7.00
N TYR A 86 20.40 7.06 6.07
CA TYR A 86 19.59 6.15 5.26
C TYR A 86 20.45 5.37 4.27
N ILE A 87 21.44 6.04 3.68
CA ILE A 87 22.39 5.38 2.78
C ILE A 87 23.33 4.45 3.56
N ARG A 88 23.76 4.87 4.76
CA ARG A 88 24.54 4.01 5.67
C ARG A 88 23.86 2.69 5.99
N PHE A 89 22.56 2.73 6.25
CA PHE A 89 21.78 1.54 6.61
C PHE A 89 20.90 1.04 5.47
N PHE A 90 21.22 1.40 4.23
CA PHE A 90 20.35 1.14 3.08
C PHE A 90 20.09 -0.34 2.87
N LYS A 91 21.13 -1.18 3.00
CA LYS A 91 20.98 -2.64 2.95
C LYS A 91 19.98 -3.15 3.98
N ASN A 92 20.01 -2.63 5.21
CA ASN A 92 19.08 -3.03 6.27
C ASN A 92 17.65 -2.61 5.93
N ILE A 93 17.45 -1.40 5.39
CA ILE A 93 16.15 -0.90 4.92
C ILE A 93 15.61 -1.81 3.82
N ARG A 94 16.46 -2.19 2.84
CA ARG A 94 16.10 -3.12 1.77
C ARG A 94 15.74 -4.51 2.30
N THR A 95 16.50 -5.05 3.26
CA THR A 95 16.18 -6.33 3.90
C THR A 95 14.81 -6.31 4.57
N ILE A 96 14.47 -5.24 5.30
CA ILE A 96 13.15 -5.08 5.93
C ILE A 96 12.06 -4.96 4.85
N GLN A 97 12.30 -4.16 3.80
CA GLN A 97 11.34 -4.03 2.71
C GLN A 97 11.04 -5.37 2.04
N SER A 98 12.06 -6.17 1.72
CA SER A 98 11.87 -7.50 1.13
C SER A 98 11.07 -8.41 2.05
N TYR A 99 11.41 -8.44 3.34
CA TYR A 99 10.66 -9.21 4.34
C TYR A 99 9.17 -8.84 4.39
N LEU A 100 8.85 -7.55 4.34
CA LEU A 100 7.46 -7.07 4.29
C LEU A 100 6.78 -7.39 2.96
N TYR A 101 7.51 -7.24 1.85
CA TYR A 101 7.02 -7.51 0.51
C TYR A 101 6.66 -8.99 0.32
N ASP A 102 7.54 -9.89 0.75
CA ASP A 102 7.35 -11.34 0.61
C ASP A 102 6.21 -11.85 1.49
N SER A 103 5.96 -11.19 2.63
CA SER A 103 4.89 -11.57 3.55
C SER A 103 3.52 -10.95 3.21
N ALA A 104 3.46 -9.91 2.39
CA ALA A 104 2.21 -9.19 2.12
C ALA A 104 1.17 -10.06 1.40
N ASP A 105 1.59 -10.91 0.45
CA ASP A 105 0.67 -11.79 -0.30
C ASP A 105 -0.02 -12.80 0.61
N LYS A 106 0.69 -13.31 1.64
CA LYS A 106 0.12 -14.21 2.65
C LYS A 106 -1.08 -13.59 3.37
N TYR A 107 -1.11 -12.27 3.52
CA TYR A 107 -2.17 -11.53 4.20
C TYR A 107 -3.07 -10.76 3.22
N LEU A 108 -2.91 -10.98 1.91
CA LEU A 108 -3.62 -10.28 0.83
C LEU A 108 -3.53 -8.75 0.91
N ILE A 109 -2.45 -8.22 1.51
CA ILE A 109 -2.26 -6.77 1.65
C ILE A 109 -1.82 -6.20 0.31
N PRO A 110 -2.55 -5.21 -0.25
CA PRO A 110 -2.17 -4.56 -1.50
C PRO A 110 -0.74 -4.00 -1.49
N LYS A 111 0.03 -4.29 -2.55
CA LYS A 111 1.41 -3.83 -2.73
C LYS A 111 1.47 -2.78 -3.84
N ILE A 112 1.95 -1.58 -3.53
CA ILE A 112 2.02 -0.46 -4.47
C ILE A 112 3.47 -0.05 -4.71
N ASN A 113 3.93 -0.24 -5.95
CA ASN A 113 5.25 0.20 -6.38
C ASN A 113 5.27 1.70 -6.67
N ASN A 114 5.84 2.48 -5.76
CA ASN A 114 5.93 3.94 -5.82
C ASN A 114 7.06 4.46 -6.73
N THR A 115 7.34 3.77 -7.82
CA THR A 115 8.31 4.25 -8.83
C THR A 115 7.77 5.44 -9.62
N ASN A 116 6.45 5.51 -9.84
CA ASN A 116 5.75 6.66 -10.41
C ASN A 116 4.69 7.13 -9.41
N VAL A 117 4.89 8.32 -8.83
CA VAL A 117 4.08 8.83 -7.72
C VAL A 117 2.63 9.06 -8.15
N ASP A 118 2.40 9.68 -9.32
CA ASP A 118 1.06 9.98 -9.80
C ASP A 118 0.23 8.71 -10.02
N ARG A 119 0.85 7.70 -10.63
CA ARG A 119 0.21 6.39 -10.85
C ARG A 119 -0.11 5.73 -9.51
N SER A 120 0.84 5.71 -8.58
CA SER A 120 0.63 5.11 -7.27
C SER A 120 -0.46 5.81 -6.47
N LEU A 121 -0.50 7.14 -6.53
CA LEU A 121 -1.53 7.96 -5.89
C LEU A 121 -2.91 7.68 -6.50
N ALA A 122 -3.02 7.61 -7.83
CA ALA A 122 -4.28 7.29 -8.50
C ALA A 122 -4.82 5.90 -8.12
N ILE A 123 -3.93 4.90 -8.00
CA ILE A 123 -4.30 3.55 -7.55
C ILE A 123 -4.78 3.58 -6.09
N LEU A 124 -4.01 4.21 -5.19
CA LEU A 124 -4.37 4.36 -3.77
C LEU A 124 -5.75 4.99 -3.61
N HIS A 125 -5.98 6.14 -4.24
CA HIS A 125 -7.25 6.87 -4.15
C HIS A 125 -8.41 6.02 -4.65
N GLN A 126 -8.28 5.42 -5.84
CA GLN A 126 -9.36 4.64 -6.41
C GLN A 126 -9.67 3.42 -5.53
N THR A 127 -8.66 2.68 -5.09
CA THR A 127 -8.86 1.49 -4.24
C THR A 127 -9.50 1.86 -2.90
N VAL A 128 -9.07 2.96 -2.26
CA VAL A 128 -9.71 3.42 -1.01
C VAL A 128 -11.17 3.78 -1.24
N LEU A 129 -11.48 4.53 -2.30
CA LEU A 129 -12.85 4.96 -2.59
C LEU A 129 -13.77 3.78 -2.93
N THR A 130 -13.35 2.84 -3.79
CA THR A 130 -14.20 1.69 -4.13
C THR A 130 -14.36 0.73 -2.95
N THR A 131 -13.32 0.54 -2.14
CA THR A 131 -13.41 -0.23 -0.89
C THR A 131 -14.40 0.41 0.08
N LEU A 132 -14.32 1.72 0.30
CA LEU A 132 -15.27 2.43 1.18
C LEU A 132 -16.70 2.39 0.63
N ALA A 133 -16.88 2.56 -0.68
CA ALA A 133 -18.19 2.48 -1.31
C ALA A 133 -18.82 1.09 -1.12
N HIS A 134 -18.04 0.01 -1.30
CA HIS A 134 -18.49 -1.36 -1.05
C HIS A 134 -18.92 -1.54 0.41
N LEU A 135 -18.13 -1.04 1.36
CA LEU A 135 -18.45 -1.15 2.78
C LEU A 135 -19.73 -0.39 3.16
N VAL A 136 -20.00 0.76 2.53
CA VAL A 136 -21.23 1.54 2.78
C VAL A 136 -22.44 0.91 2.11
N SER A 137 -22.32 0.40 0.87
CA SER A 137 -23.42 -0.26 0.17
C SER A 137 -23.85 -1.57 0.84
N ASP A 138 -22.91 -2.29 1.46
CA ASP A 138 -23.21 -3.47 2.27
C ASP A 138 -23.89 -3.12 3.61
N ASP A 139 -23.74 -1.89 4.11
CA ASP A 139 -24.37 -1.43 5.36
C ASP A 139 -25.86 -1.08 5.18
N ASP A 140 -26.36 -0.86 3.95
CA ASP A 140 -27.80 -0.66 3.68
C ASP A 140 -28.62 -1.98 3.70
N ASP A 141 -27.95 -3.14 3.63
CA ASP A 141 -28.57 -4.47 3.81
C ASP A 141 -28.68 -4.89 5.30
N ILE A 142 -28.35 -4.00 6.25
CA ILE A 142 -28.45 -4.20 7.72
C ILE A 142 -29.91 -4.11 8.19
N MET A 143 -30.76 -4.99 7.68
CA MET A 143 -31.99 -5.40 8.39
C MET A 143 -32.05 -6.91 8.63
N HIS A 144 -31.02 -7.67 8.22
CA HIS A 144 -31.04 -9.15 8.31
C HIS A 144 -29.76 -9.82 8.82
N PHE A 145 -28.93 -9.17 9.65
CA PHE A 145 -27.70 -9.82 10.11
C PHE A 145 -27.37 -9.64 11.60
N GLU A 146 -28.38 -9.68 12.47
CA GLU A 146 -28.16 -10.09 13.86
C GLU A 146 -28.07 -11.62 13.96
N SER A 147 -26.96 -12.20 13.48
CA SER A 147 -26.36 -13.46 13.95
C SER A 147 -25.37 -13.99 12.91
N SER A 148 -24.09 -14.08 13.29
CA SER A 148 -23.04 -14.90 12.64
C SER A 148 -22.36 -14.36 11.39
N GLY A 149 -21.40 -13.44 11.55
CA GLY A 149 -20.31 -13.27 10.56
C GLY A 149 -19.66 -11.89 10.56
N HIS A 150 -18.58 -11.72 11.31
CA HIS A 150 -17.77 -10.50 11.22
C HIS A 150 -17.10 -10.45 9.84
N LYS A 151 -17.65 -9.69 8.87
CA LYS A 151 -17.04 -9.53 7.54
C LYS A 151 -15.63 -8.95 7.69
N ASN A 152 -14.66 -9.67 7.14
CA ASN A 152 -13.25 -9.29 7.14
C ASN A 152 -13.02 -8.33 5.96
N ILE A 153 -12.46 -7.14 6.18
CA ILE A 153 -12.21 -6.14 5.11
C ILE A 153 -11.17 -6.63 4.08
N ILE A 154 -10.32 -7.59 4.46
CA ILE A 154 -9.16 -8.02 3.67
C ILE A 154 -9.53 -8.52 2.27
N PRO A 155 -10.49 -9.47 2.09
CA PRO A 155 -10.83 -9.97 0.76
C PRO A 155 -11.46 -8.89 -0.12
N ILE A 156 -12.28 -8.01 0.46
CA ILE A 156 -12.92 -6.88 -0.24
C ILE A 156 -11.82 -5.95 -0.77
N LEU A 157 -10.95 -5.46 0.12
CA LEU A 157 -9.84 -4.60 -0.26
C LEU A 157 -8.95 -5.23 -1.33
N HIS A 158 -8.65 -6.52 -1.20
CA HIS A 158 -7.83 -7.22 -2.18
C HIS A 158 -8.50 -7.28 -3.57
N GLN A 159 -9.78 -7.62 -3.62
CA GLN A 159 -10.56 -7.68 -4.86
C GLN A 159 -10.67 -6.29 -5.52
N GLU A 160 -11.01 -5.28 -4.74
CA GLU A 160 -11.09 -3.89 -5.22
C GLU A 160 -9.75 -3.40 -5.76
N PHE A 161 -8.65 -3.74 -5.07
CA PHE A 161 -7.31 -3.43 -5.54
C PHE A 161 -6.99 -4.07 -6.89
N LEU A 162 -7.30 -5.36 -7.08
CA LEU A 162 -7.08 -6.05 -8.36
C LEU A 162 -7.91 -5.44 -9.49
N SER A 163 -9.18 -5.14 -9.25
CA SER A 163 -10.07 -4.47 -10.22
C SER A 163 -9.51 -3.09 -10.65
N VAL A 164 -8.97 -2.32 -9.71
CA VAL A 164 -8.30 -1.05 -10.01
C VAL A 164 -7.04 -1.25 -10.85
N LEU A 165 -6.25 -2.29 -10.59
CA LEU A 165 -5.07 -2.59 -11.41
C LEU A 165 -5.45 -2.99 -12.84
N GLU A 166 -6.44 -3.87 -12.99
CA GLU A 166 -6.93 -4.36 -14.29
C GLU A 166 -7.50 -3.21 -15.14
N SER A 167 -8.37 -2.38 -14.58
CA SER A 167 -8.95 -1.23 -15.31
C SER A 167 -7.89 -0.26 -15.82
N LYS A 168 -6.83 -0.01 -15.03
CA LYS A 168 -5.71 0.86 -15.43
C LYS A 168 -4.80 0.20 -16.48
N TRP A 169 -4.61 -1.12 -16.42
CA TRP A 169 -3.84 -1.84 -17.44
C TRP A 169 -4.60 -1.96 -18.76
N SER A 170 -5.88 -2.30 -18.72
CA SER A 170 -6.76 -2.34 -19.88
C SER A 170 -6.80 -0.99 -20.61
N SER A 171 -6.88 0.12 -19.86
CA SER A 171 -6.82 1.46 -20.44
C SER A 171 -5.50 1.74 -21.18
N LYS A 172 -4.37 1.22 -20.67
CA LYS A 172 -3.06 1.37 -21.31
C LYS A 172 -2.94 0.51 -22.57
N GLU A 173 -3.40 -0.73 -22.52
CA GLU A 173 -3.43 -1.64 -23.68
C GLU A 173 -4.36 -1.12 -24.77
N MET A 174 -5.54 -0.62 -24.42
CA MET A 174 -6.43 0.05 -25.38
C MET A 174 -5.76 1.28 -26.03
N LEU A 175 -5.11 2.15 -25.26
CA LEU A 175 -4.37 3.30 -25.81
C LEU A 175 -3.23 2.87 -26.74
N GLN A 176 -2.56 1.77 -26.43
CA GLN A 176 -1.48 1.24 -27.25
C GLN A 176 -2.02 0.65 -28.56
N ASN A 177 -3.10 -0.14 -28.50
CA ASN A 177 -3.77 -0.69 -29.68
C ASN A 177 -4.33 0.41 -30.60
N ILE A 178 -4.87 1.51 -30.05
CA ILE A 178 -5.33 2.67 -30.85
C ILE A 178 -4.15 3.34 -31.57
N ARG A 179 -3.00 3.49 -30.91
CA ARG A 179 -1.79 4.08 -31.51
C ARG A 179 -1.21 3.19 -32.59
N GLU A 180 -1.15 1.88 -32.37
CA GLU A 180 -0.67 0.90 -33.35
C GLU A 180 -1.59 0.85 -34.58
N ASN A 181 -2.91 0.87 -34.38
CA ASN A 181 -3.88 0.95 -35.48
C ASN A 181 -3.79 2.26 -36.27
N ASN A 182 -3.51 3.39 -35.62
CA ASN A 182 -3.33 4.66 -36.32
C ASN A 182 -2.02 4.71 -37.11
N ASN A 183 -0.92 4.15 -36.58
CA ASN A 183 0.35 4.06 -37.30
C ASN A 183 0.26 3.12 -38.52
N ASN A 184 -0.46 1.99 -38.41
CA ASN A 184 -0.72 1.10 -39.55
C ASN A 184 -1.65 1.72 -40.60
N LYS A 185 -2.51 2.68 -40.22
CA LYS A 185 -3.32 3.44 -41.20
C LYS A 185 -2.52 4.54 -41.91
N SER A 186 -1.41 5.02 -41.33
CA SER A 186 -0.53 6.01 -41.97
C SER A 186 0.47 5.42 -42.97
N SER A 187 0.77 4.12 -42.90
CA SER A 187 1.65 3.42 -43.85
C SER A 187 0.95 2.92 -45.13
N ILE A 188 -0.37 3.14 -45.26
CA ILE A 188 -1.19 2.69 -46.40
C ILE A 188 -1.74 3.90 -47.20
N ARG A 189 -1.26 5.12 -46.96
CA ARG A 189 -1.61 6.26 -47.81
C ARG A 189 -0.60 6.40 -48.96
N PRO A 190 -1.01 6.25 -50.22
CA PRO A 190 -0.15 6.43 -51.40
C PRO A 190 0.30 7.87 -51.57
#